data_AF-A0A3M7TUY7-F1
#
_entry.id   AF-A0A3M7TUY7-F1
#
_cell.length_a   1.000
_cell.length_b   1.000
_cell.length_c   1.000
_cell.angle_alpha   90.00
_cell.angle_beta   90.00
_cell.angle_gamma   90.00
#
_symmetry.space_group_name_H-M   'P 1'
#
loop_
_entity.id
_entity.type
_entity.pdbx_description
1 polymer ?
#
loop_
_entity_poly.entity_id
_entity_poly.type
_entity_poly.pdbx_seq_one_letter_code
_entity_poly.pdbx_strand_id
1 'polypeptide(L)'
;MFKSGDTVYVNKHGRSEYVGKGTVKEACKTPEELQRYFSETHPFFDTYTSWIQKGKTIYIVDLESNIGTAGFLEQELSHELIEV
;
A
#
# COMPACT_ATOMS: atom_id res chain seq x y z
N MET A 1 6.68 -11.01 1.25
CA MET A 1 6.14 -10.57 -0.06
C MET A 1 4.68 -10.94 -0.15
N PHE A 2 3.82 -9.93 -0.31
CA PHE A 2 2.37 -10.08 -0.40
C PHE A 2 1.92 -10.30 -1.85
N LYS A 3 0.76 -10.92 -2.05
CA LYS A 3 0.17 -11.24 -3.35
C LYS A 3 -1.22 -10.63 -3.48
N SER A 4 -1.66 -10.44 -4.73
CA SER A 4 -3.05 -10.05 -5.00
C SER A 4 -4.02 -11.04 -4.35
N GLY A 5 -5.01 -10.52 -3.63
CA GLY A 5 -5.97 -11.29 -2.83
C GLY A 5 -5.58 -11.50 -1.37
N ASP A 6 -4.33 -11.23 -0.97
CA ASP A 6 -3.92 -11.36 0.43
C ASP A 6 -4.65 -10.32 1.29
N THR A 7 -5.20 -10.77 2.41
CA THR A 7 -5.68 -9.89 3.47
C THR A 7 -4.50 -9.38 4.26
N VAL A 8 -4.40 -8.06 4.40
CA VAL A 8 -3.28 -7.40 5.09
C VAL A 8 -3.79 -6.36 6.08
N TYR A 9 -3.00 -6.17 7.13
CA TYR A 9 -3.18 -5.16 8.16
C TYR A 9 -2.14 -4.07 7.92
N VAL A 10 -2.58 -2.81 7.91
CA VAL A 10 -1.73 -1.65 7.64
C VAL A 10 -1.28 -1.02 8.95
N ASN A 11 0.03 -0.83 9.08
CA ASN A 11 0.68 -0.08 10.13
C ASN A 11 1.51 1.05 9.53
N LYS A 12 1.09 2.30 9.75
CA LYS A 12 1.83 3.48 9.28
C LYS A 12 2.87 3.85 10.32
N HIS A 13 4.15 3.71 9.96
CA HIS A 13 5.34 3.99 10.80
C HIS A 13 5.10 5.03 11.90
N GLY A 14 5.19 4.58 13.16
CA GLY A 14 5.28 5.46 14.34
C GLY A 14 4.04 5.59 15.21
N ARG A 15 2.92 4.93 14.87
CA ARG A 15 1.79 4.80 15.81
C ARG A 15 1.57 3.33 16.11
N SER A 16 1.59 3.00 17.39
CA SER A 16 1.24 1.70 17.98
C SER A 16 -0.24 1.30 17.77
N GLU A 17 -0.90 1.88 16.76
CA GLU A 17 -2.31 1.67 16.49
C GLU A 17 -2.48 1.23 15.04
N TYR A 18 -3.13 0.09 14.89
CA TYR A 18 -3.61 -0.44 13.62
C TYR A 18 -4.43 0.63 12.87
N VAL A 19 -4.08 0.88 11.60
CA VAL A 19 -4.69 1.95 10.81
C VAL A 19 -5.82 1.43 9.92
N GLY A 20 -5.80 0.14 9.56
CA GLY A 20 -6.86 -0.47 8.76
C GLY A 20 -6.50 -1.85 8.22
N LYS A 21 -7.53 -2.62 7.87
CA LYS A 21 -7.44 -3.92 7.20
C LYS A 21 -7.85 -3.72 5.76
N GLY A 22 -7.19 -4.41 4.86
CA GLY A 22 -7.52 -4.34 3.45
C GLY A 22 -7.09 -5.59 2.70
N THR A 23 -7.39 -5.59 1.41
CA THR A 23 -6.98 -6.66 0.50
C THR A 23 -5.98 -6.10 -0.50
N VAL A 24 -4.85 -6.78 -0.67
CA VAL A 24 -3.88 -6.43 -1.70
C VAL A 24 -4.50 -6.65 -3.07
N LYS A 25 -4.51 -5.63 -3.92
CA LYS A 25 -4.95 -5.70 -5.31
C LYS A 25 -3.80 -6.03 -6.24
N GLU A 26 -2.65 -5.39 -6.03
CA GLU A 26 -1.51 -5.49 -6.94
C GLU A 26 -0.22 -5.06 -6.23
N ALA A 27 0.92 -5.50 -6.74
CA ALA A 27 2.24 -5.03 -6.34
C ALA A 27 2.91 -4.31 -7.53
N CYS A 28 2.98 -2.98 -7.48
CA CYS A 28 3.57 -2.15 -8.52
C CYS A 28 5.07 -1.95 -8.29
N LYS A 29 5.85 -2.21 -9.34
CA LYS A 29 7.30 -2.04 -9.43
C LYS A 29 7.71 -1.05 -10.50
N THR A 30 6.78 -0.60 -11.34
CA THR A 30 7.03 0.44 -12.34
C THR A 30 6.01 1.58 -12.24
N PRO A 31 6.36 2.80 -12.68
CA PRO A 31 5.41 3.92 -12.71
C PRO A 31 4.17 3.63 -13.57
N GLU A 32 4.30 2.87 -14.66
CA GLU A 32 3.20 2.50 -15.54
C GLU A 32 2.17 1.59 -14.85
N GLU A 33 2.64 0.69 -13.97
CA GLU A 33 1.75 -0.13 -13.14
C GLU A 33 1.02 0.74 -12.10
N LEU A 34 1.72 1.70 -11.49
CA LEU A 34 1.15 2.63 -10.52
C LEU A 34 0.04 3.51 -11.13
N GLN A 35 0.24 3.98 -12.36
CA GLN A 35 -0.73 4.83 -13.08
C GLN A 35 -2.09 4.18 -13.31
N ARG A 36 -2.18 2.85 -13.25
CA ARG A 36 -3.46 2.12 -13.33
C ARG A 36 -4.35 2.36 -12.11
N TYR A 37 -3.76 2.78 -10.99
CA TYR A 37 -4.44 2.95 -9.70
C TYR A 37 -4.45 4.39 -9.22
N PHE A 38 -3.38 5.14 -9.47
CA PHE A 38 -3.27 6.53 -9.07
C PHE A 38 -2.90 7.40 -10.27
N SER A 39 -3.70 8.43 -10.53
CA SER A 39 -3.37 9.46 -11.52
C SER A 39 -2.19 10.32 -11.06
N GLU A 40 -1.53 11.00 -12.00
CA GLU A 40 -0.45 11.95 -11.70
C GLU A 40 -0.91 13.12 -10.81
N THR A 41 -2.22 13.39 -10.78
CA THR A 41 -2.84 14.39 -9.90
C THR A 41 -3.04 13.91 -8.46
N HIS A 42 -2.79 12.63 -8.17
CA HIS A 42 -2.96 12.08 -6.83
C HIS A 42 -1.89 12.68 -5.89
N PRO A 43 -2.26 13.13 -4.67
CA PRO A 43 -1.36 13.87 -3.78
C PRO A 43 -0.10 13.10 -3.37
N PHE A 44 -0.12 11.77 -3.47
CA PHE A 44 1.01 10.90 -3.16
C PHE A 44 1.70 10.29 -4.39
N PHE A 45 1.29 10.64 -5.61
CA PHE A 45 1.82 10.04 -6.84
C PHE A 45 3.33 10.19 -6.96
N ASP A 46 3.84 11.41 -6.73
CA ASP A 46 5.29 11.69 -6.75
C ASP A 46 6.06 10.89 -5.69
N THR A 47 5.44 10.68 -4.52
CA THR A 47 6.03 9.89 -3.43
C THR A 47 6.16 8.43 -3.84
N TYR A 48 5.08 7.84 -4.36
CA TYR A 48 5.08 6.45 -4.85
C TYR A 48 6.07 6.24 -5.99
N THR A 49 6.11 7.17 -6.94
CA THR A 49 7.04 7.13 -8.07
C THR A 49 8.49 7.22 -7.58
N SER A 50 8.79 8.10 -6.61
CA SER A 50 10.12 8.21 -6.01
C SER A 50 10.55 6.91 -5.31
N TRP A 51 9.62 6.21 -4.65
CA TRP A 51 9.90 4.91 -4.03
C TRP A 51 10.18 3.83 -5.06
N ILE A 52 9.41 3.78 -6.15
CA ILE A 52 9.64 2.86 -7.27
C ILE A 52 11.02 3.10 -7.91
N GLN A 53 11.38 4.36 -8.15
CA GLN A 53 12.70 4.73 -8.67
C GLN A 53 13.86 4.30 -7.75
N LYS A 54 13.61 4.16 -6.45
CA LYS A 54 14.55 3.63 -5.45
C LYS A 54 14.53 2.09 -5.36
N GLY A 55 13.85 1.41 -6.27
CA GLY A 55 13.73 -0.05 -6.31
C GLY A 55 12.74 -0.63 -5.30
N LYS A 56 11.86 0.19 -4.71
CA LYS A 56 10.83 -0.30 -3.79
C LYS A 56 9.59 -0.78 -4.56
N THR A 57 8.90 -1.76 -3.97
CA THR A 57 7.60 -2.22 -4.47
C THR A 57 6.48 -1.52 -3.70
N ILE A 58 5.48 -1.01 -4.42
CA ILE A 58 4.28 -0.41 -3.85
C ILE A 58 3.15 -1.43 -3.91
N TYR A 59 2.61 -1.78 -2.75
CA TYR A 59 1.44 -2.63 -2.63
C TYR A 59 0.20 -1.76 -2.64
N ILE A 60 -0.66 -2.02 -3.63
CA ILE A 60 -1.96 -1.38 -3.76
C ILE A 60 -2.93 -2.15 -2.89
N VAL A 61 -3.45 -1.52 -1.85
CA VAL A 61 -4.35 -2.15 -0.87
C VAL A 61 -5.70 -1.45 -0.92
N ASP A 62 -6.75 -2.23 -1.03
CA ASP A 62 -8.14 -1.78 -0.93
C ASP A 62 -8.59 -1.91 0.52
N LEU A 63 -8.69 -0.77 1.20
CA LEU A 63 -8.97 -0.71 2.63
C LEU A 63 -10.46 -0.89 2.91
N GLU A 64 -10.77 -1.70 3.92
CA GLU A 64 -12.12 -1.86 4.45
C GLU A 64 -12.60 -0.52 5.05
N SER A 65 -13.93 -0.30 5.11
CA SER A 65 -14.58 0.91 5.65
C SER A 65 -14.67 2.15 4.73
N ASN A 66 -14.81 1.97 3.41
CA ASN A 66 -14.99 3.06 2.42
C ASN A 66 -13.80 4.06 2.34
N ILE A 67 -12.63 3.69 2.85
CA ILE A 67 -11.41 4.51 2.75
C ILE A 67 -10.88 4.47 1.30
N GLY A 68 -11.08 3.36 0.59
CA GLY A 68 -10.69 3.18 -0.79
C GLY A 68 -9.28 2.61 -0.95
N THR A 69 -8.72 2.78 -2.14
CA THR A 69 -7.42 2.23 -2.51
C THR A 69 -6.27 3.13 -2.07
N ALA A 70 -5.26 2.55 -1.41
CA ALA A 70 -4.06 3.25 -0.97
C ALA A 70 -2.79 2.43 -1.24
N GLY A 71 -1.67 3.13 -1.46
CA GLY A 71 -0.36 2.52 -1.71
C GLY A 71 0.49 2.44 -0.43
N PHE A 72 1.08 1.26 -0.19
CA PHE A 72 1.91 0.96 0.98
C PHE A 72 3.21 0.25 0.62
N LEU A 73 4.23 0.39 1.45
CA LEU A 73 5.46 -0.39 1.37
C LEU A 73 5.30 -1.73 2.10
N GLU A 74 6.13 -2.72 1.75
CA GLU A 74 6.09 -4.06 2.39
C GLU A 74 6.16 -3.99 3.92
N GLN A 75 7.04 -3.13 4.44
CA GLN A 75 7.25 -2.91 5.87
C GLN A 75 6.07 -2.23 6.60
N GLU A 76 5.08 -1.73 5.86
CA GLU A 76 3.86 -1.11 6.39
C GLU A 76 2.70 -2.10 6.44
N LEU A 77 2.91 -3.34 5.97
CA LEU A 77 1.90 -4.38 5.88
C LEU A 77 2.25 -5.57 6.77
N SER A 78 1.23 -6.24 7.29
CA SER A 78 1.33 -7.49 8.04
C SER A 78 0.19 -8.44 7.66
N HIS A 79 0.43 -9.76 7.69
CA HIS A 79 -0.63 -10.77 7.54
C HIS A 79 -1.45 -10.96 8.82
N GLU A 80 -0.88 -10.55 9.96
CA GLU A 80 -1.49 -10.69 11.27
C GLU A 80 -1.80 -9.31 11.83
N LEU A 81 -2.89 -9.23 12.60
CA LEU A 81 -3.14 -8.08 13.45
C LEU A 81 -2.03 -8.04 14.50
N ILE A 82 -1.18 -7.03 14.42
CA ILE A 82 -0.18 -6.78 15.46
C ILE A 82 -0.93 -6.08 16.59
N GLU A 83 -1.35 -6.85 17.59
CA GLU A 83 -1.81 -6.30 18.87
C GLU A 83 -0.60 -5.72 19.60
N VAL A 84 -0.69 -4.46 20.03
CA VAL A 84 0.35 -3.77 20.79
C VAL A 84 0.09 -3.91 22.27
#